data_AF-A0A6J4T0T1-F1
#
_entry.id   AF-A0A6J4T0T1-F1
#
_cell.length_a   1.000
_cell.length_b   1.000
_cell.length_c   1.000
_cell.angle_alpha   90.00
_cell.angle_beta   90.00
_cell.angle_gamma   90.00
#
_symmetry.space_group_name_H-M   'P 1'
#
loop_
_entity.id
_entity.type
_entity.pdbx_description
1 polymer ?
#
loop_
_entity_poly.entity_id
_entity_poly.type
_entity_poly.pdbx_seq_one_letter_code
_entity_poly.pdbx_strand_id
1 'polypeptide(L)'
;MSINFDYTSNAQRFSARFPALAYVGIQVGFWAAANILLVAIMQLQAASISETFNLPKFSREVPSFFIAIILGIAYGTILGTIDYFLHKKALRKLALGRLILIKILTSACVLFLLFILVRFVLFDLLAPSSTYVGRFTLSSKSWEYLFMIMAIYYFIMTLVNGLINQVNAKYGPGVLVPLLFGRYRHPHEEERIFMFMDLKSSTALAETLGHLKYSAFIKDCFSDINQLLLPFNTAVYQYVGDEIVLTWRSQDG
;
A
#
# COMPACT_ATOMS: atom_id res chain seq x y z
N MET A 1 5.73 -5.66 -34.46
CA MET A 1 4.55 -5.15 -33.71
C MET A 1 4.64 -5.73 -32.30
N SER A 2 5.47 -5.14 -31.43
CA SER A 2 5.56 -5.63 -30.05
C SER A 2 4.34 -5.10 -29.29
N ILE A 3 3.60 -6.01 -28.67
CA ILE A 3 2.57 -5.67 -27.70
C ILE A 3 3.35 -5.11 -26.49
N ASN A 4 3.67 -3.82 -26.50
CA ASN A 4 4.22 -3.14 -25.34
C ASN A 4 3.10 -3.06 -24.32
N PHE A 5 3.07 -4.05 -23.42
CA PHE A 5 2.14 -4.12 -22.31
C PHE A 5 2.44 -2.95 -21.36
N ASP A 6 1.78 -1.80 -21.57
CA ASP A 6 2.03 -0.62 -20.76
C ASP A 6 1.32 -0.74 -19.40
N TYR A 7 1.97 -1.50 -18.52
CA TYR A 7 1.55 -1.74 -17.14
C TYR A 7 1.12 -0.46 -16.42
N THR A 8 1.88 0.63 -16.60
CA THR A 8 1.63 1.91 -15.94
C THR A 8 0.32 2.54 -16.43
N SER A 9 0.06 2.52 -17.73
CA SER A 9 -1.19 3.05 -18.30
C SER A 9 -2.41 2.27 -17.79
N ASN A 10 -2.34 0.95 -17.82
CA ASN A 10 -3.43 0.10 -17.36
C ASN A 10 -3.70 0.26 -15.85
N ALA A 11 -2.64 0.36 -15.05
CA ALA A 11 -2.76 0.61 -13.61
C ALA A 11 -3.38 1.98 -13.32
N GLN A 12 -3.01 3.02 -14.08
CA GLN A 12 -3.57 4.37 -13.94
C GLN A 12 -5.05 4.41 -14.35
N ARG A 13 -5.42 3.87 -15.51
CA ARG A 13 -6.82 3.80 -15.97
C ARG A 13 -7.72 3.03 -15.01
N PHE A 14 -7.23 1.89 -14.50
CA PHE A 14 -7.99 1.10 -13.52
C PHE A 14 -8.16 1.84 -12.19
N SER A 15 -7.10 2.51 -11.72
CA SER A 15 -7.14 3.32 -10.50
C SER A 15 -8.05 4.55 -10.63
N ALA A 16 -8.11 5.17 -11.81
CA ALA A 16 -9.03 6.27 -12.08
C ALA A 16 -10.49 5.81 -12.09
N ARG A 17 -10.79 4.66 -12.73
CA ARG A 17 -12.15 4.12 -12.83
C ARG A 17 -12.67 3.54 -11.51
N PHE A 18 -11.81 2.85 -10.75
CA PHE A 18 -12.16 2.18 -9.50
C PHE A 18 -11.16 2.50 -8.39
N PRO A 19 -11.13 3.75 -7.87
CA PRO A 19 -10.09 4.21 -6.95
C PRO A 19 -10.04 3.43 -5.63
N ALA A 20 -11.21 3.05 -5.08
CA ALA A 20 -11.29 2.25 -3.86
C ALA A 20 -10.75 0.83 -4.10
N LEU A 21 -11.21 0.19 -5.18
CA LEU A 21 -10.85 -1.19 -5.51
C LEU A 21 -9.37 -1.31 -5.85
N ALA A 22 -8.82 -0.35 -6.60
CA ALA A 22 -7.41 -0.31 -6.95
C ALA A 22 -6.53 -0.14 -5.71
N TYR A 23 -6.88 0.80 -4.82
CA TYR A 23 -6.13 1.02 -3.59
C TYR A 23 -6.15 -0.22 -2.68
N VAL A 24 -7.34 -0.78 -2.42
CA VAL A 24 -7.49 -2.00 -1.61
C VAL A 24 -6.79 -3.18 -2.26
N GLY A 25 -6.86 -3.32 -3.59
CA GLY A 25 -6.19 -4.39 -4.33
C GLY A 25 -4.67 -4.35 -4.18
N ILE A 26 -4.06 -3.17 -4.24
CA ILE A 26 -2.62 -2.99 -3.98
C ILE A 26 -2.27 -3.42 -2.55
N GLN A 27 -3.09 -3.02 -1.57
CA GLN A 27 -2.89 -3.38 -0.17
C GLN A 27 -3.02 -4.90 0.07
N VAL A 28 -4.04 -5.53 -0.52
CA VAL A 28 -4.25 -6.97 -0.48
C VAL A 28 -3.07 -7.72 -1.11
N GLY A 29 -2.62 -7.31 -2.29
CA GLY A 29 -1.48 -7.92 -2.97
C GLY A 29 -0.19 -7.83 -2.15
N PHE A 30 0.09 -6.65 -1.58
CA PHE A 30 1.24 -6.44 -0.71
C PHE A 30 1.21 -7.35 0.52
N TRP A 31 0.09 -7.37 1.26
CA TRP A 31 0.00 -8.14 2.50
C TRP A 31 -0.09 -9.65 2.28
N ALA A 32 -0.65 -10.10 1.15
CA ALA A 32 -0.58 -11.50 0.75
C ALA A 32 0.88 -11.92 0.49
N ALA A 33 1.64 -11.13 -0.28
CA ALA A 33 3.05 -11.41 -0.56
C ALA A 33 3.90 -11.39 0.73
N ALA A 34 3.67 -10.42 1.62
CA ALA A 34 4.36 -10.35 2.91
C ALA A 34 4.05 -11.58 3.79
N ASN A 35 2.80 -12.04 3.86
CA ASN A 35 2.49 -13.23 4.66
C ASN A 35 3.07 -14.52 4.07
N ILE A 36 3.11 -14.66 2.73
CA ILE A 36 3.81 -15.76 2.07
C ILE A 36 5.29 -15.76 2.45
N LEU A 37 5.94 -14.58 2.40
CA LEU A 37 7.34 -14.43 2.79
C LEU A 37 7.56 -14.80 4.27
N LEU A 38 6.69 -14.35 5.17
CA LEU A 38 6.77 -14.69 6.60
C LEU A 38 6.70 -16.21 6.83
N VAL A 39 5.72 -16.88 6.22
CA VAL A 39 5.56 -18.34 6.37
C VAL A 39 6.74 -19.08 5.74
N ALA A 40 7.26 -18.64 4.61
CA ALA A 40 8.47 -19.22 4.02
C ALA A 40 9.68 -19.11 4.97
N ILE A 41 9.89 -17.94 5.60
CA ILE A 41 10.96 -17.76 6.60
C ILE A 41 10.75 -18.70 7.79
N MET A 42 9.53 -18.79 8.32
CA MET A 42 9.21 -19.66 9.45
C MET A 42 9.42 -21.14 9.13
N GLN A 43 9.07 -21.59 7.92
CA GLN A 43 9.29 -22.97 7.48
C GLN A 43 10.78 -23.28 7.31
N LEU A 44 11.56 -22.38 6.70
CA LEU A 44 13.00 -22.56 6.57
C LEU A 44 13.69 -22.64 7.93
N GLN A 45 13.27 -21.80 8.89
CA GLN A 45 13.76 -21.86 10.26
C GLN A 45 13.36 -23.18 10.94
N ALA A 46 12.12 -23.62 10.78
CA ALA A 46 11.65 -24.90 11.33
C ALA A 46 12.39 -26.10 10.73
N ALA A 47 12.63 -26.11 9.42
CA ALA A 47 13.39 -27.15 8.72
C ALA A 47 14.85 -27.20 9.21
N SER A 48 15.50 -26.04 9.37
CA SER A 48 16.85 -25.93 9.91
C SER A 48 16.98 -26.53 11.31
N ILE A 49 16.03 -26.22 12.21
CA ILE A 49 15.98 -26.80 13.56
C ILE A 49 15.72 -28.31 13.48
N SER A 50 14.79 -28.75 12.63
CA SER A 50 14.44 -30.16 12.48
C SER A 50 15.63 -31.01 12.07
N GLU A 51 16.41 -30.55 11.08
CA GLU A 51 17.64 -31.23 10.62
C GLU A 51 18.72 -31.23 11.70
N THR A 52 18.92 -30.11 12.41
CA THR A 52 19.94 -29.99 13.47
C THR A 52 19.71 -30.97 14.63
N PHE A 53 18.44 -31.17 15.00
CA PHE A 53 18.07 -32.02 16.14
C PHE A 53 17.54 -33.41 15.73
N ASN A 54 17.64 -33.79 14.44
CA ASN A 54 17.09 -35.03 13.89
C ASN A 54 15.61 -35.25 14.25
N LEU A 55 14.81 -34.18 14.28
CA LEU A 55 13.38 -34.25 14.55
C LEU A 55 12.64 -34.67 13.28
N PRO A 56 11.52 -35.41 13.41
CA PRO A 56 10.68 -35.73 12.27
C PRO A 56 10.17 -34.44 11.60
N LYS A 57 10.32 -34.36 10.28
CA LYS A 57 9.84 -33.21 9.50
C LYS A 57 8.34 -33.04 9.66
N PHE A 58 7.91 -31.82 9.97
CA PHE A 58 6.49 -31.44 9.98
C PHE A 58 5.96 -31.44 8.53
N SER A 59 5.21 -32.46 8.13
CA SER A 59 4.86 -32.77 6.74
C SER A 59 3.69 -31.97 6.13
N ARG A 60 3.38 -30.77 6.63
CA ARG A 60 2.26 -29.95 6.13
C ARG A 60 2.67 -28.54 5.72
N GLU A 61 3.47 -28.44 4.66
CA GLU A 61 3.88 -27.13 4.12
C GLU A 61 2.76 -26.43 3.33
N VAL A 62 1.95 -27.18 2.59
CA VAL A 62 0.89 -26.64 1.72
C VAL A 62 -0.23 -25.90 2.48
N PRO A 63 -0.82 -26.45 3.57
CA PRO A 63 -1.89 -25.77 4.29
C PRO A 63 -1.47 -24.43 4.92
N SER A 64 -0.21 -24.30 5.34
CA SER A 64 0.28 -23.04 5.94
C SER A 64 0.35 -21.89 4.94
N PHE A 65 0.71 -22.14 3.67
CA PHE A 65 0.72 -21.09 2.65
C PHE A 65 -0.69 -20.63 2.29
N PHE A 66 -1.66 -21.55 2.21
CA PHE A 66 -3.06 -21.19 1.99
C PHE A 66 -3.59 -20.27 3.10
N ILE A 67 -3.28 -20.57 4.35
CA ILE A 67 -3.69 -19.73 5.49
C ILE A 67 -2.96 -18.40 5.47
N ALA A 68 -1.67 -18.37 5.12
CA ALA A 68 -0.92 -17.12 4.95
C ALA A 68 -1.58 -16.18 3.94
N ILE A 69 -2.03 -16.73 2.81
CA ILE A 69 -2.73 -15.98 1.77
C ILE A 69 -4.06 -15.44 2.31
N ILE A 70 -4.85 -16.28 2.99
CA ILE A 70 -6.15 -15.86 3.55
C ILE A 70 -5.96 -14.75 4.59
N LEU A 71 -5.01 -14.92 5.51
CA LEU A 71 -4.70 -13.91 6.55
C LEU A 71 -4.17 -12.62 5.93
N GLY A 72 -3.29 -12.72 4.92
CA GLY A 72 -2.78 -11.57 4.18
C GLY A 72 -3.87 -10.81 3.43
N ILE A 73 -4.81 -11.51 2.79
CA ILE A 73 -5.97 -10.91 2.14
C ILE A 73 -6.88 -10.24 3.18
N ALA A 74 -7.17 -10.91 4.30
CA ALA A 74 -8.00 -10.35 5.36
C ALA A 74 -7.37 -9.07 5.93
N TYR A 75 -6.08 -9.11 6.29
CA TYR A 75 -5.35 -7.96 6.82
C TYR A 75 -5.29 -6.81 5.82
N GLY A 76 -4.94 -7.09 4.56
CA GLY A 76 -4.85 -6.09 3.50
C GLY A 76 -6.20 -5.46 3.14
N THR A 77 -7.29 -6.24 3.19
CA THR A 77 -8.64 -5.71 2.94
C THR A 77 -9.08 -4.79 4.07
N ILE A 78 -8.88 -5.19 5.32
CA ILE A 78 -9.24 -4.38 6.50
C ILE A 78 -8.44 -3.07 6.49
N LEU A 79 -7.11 -3.15 6.42
CA LEU A 79 -6.27 -1.96 6.44
C LEU A 79 -6.46 -1.08 5.21
N GLY A 80 -6.52 -1.66 4.01
CA GLY A 80 -6.71 -0.91 2.78
C GLY A 80 -8.04 -0.14 2.78
N THR A 81 -9.10 -0.73 3.32
CA THR A 81 -10.39 -0.07 3.46
C THR A 81 -10.33 1.07 4.47
N ILE A 82 -9.74 0.83 5.65
CA ILE A 82 -9.54 1.88 6.68
C ILE A 82 -8.73 3.05 6.10
N ASP A 83 -7.59 2.77 5.47
CA ASP A 83 -6.70 3.79 4.91
C ASP A 83 -7.37 4.58 3.78
N TYR A 84 -8.15 3.92 2.91
CA TYR A 84 -8.91 4.60 1.85
C TYR A 84 -9.94 5.57 2.43
N PHE A 85 -10.72 5.15 3.42
CA PHE A 85 -11.71 6.01 4.05
C PHE A 85 -11.09 7.15 4.85
N LEU A 86 -9.96 6.91 5.54
CA LEU A 86 -9.20 7.96 6.23
C LEU A 86 -8.72 9.04 5.27
N HIS A 87 -8.27 8.66 4.06
CA HIS A 87 -7.88 9.61 3.01
C HIS A 87 -9.07 10.34 2.40
N LYS A 88 -10.21 9.67 2.19
CA LYS A 88 -11.37 10.25 1.49
C LYS A 88 -12.25 11.15 2.37
N LYS A 89 -12.52 10.78 3.62
CA LYS A 89 -13.55 11.44 4.45
C LYS A 89 -13.02 12.42 5.50
N ALA A 90 -11.81 12.30 6.03
CA ALA A 90 -11.61 12.82 7.41
C ALA A 90 -10.30 13.54 7.78
N LEU A 91 -9.24 13.65 6.97
CA LEU A 91 -7.96 14.17 7.51
C LEU A 91 -7.21 15.26 6.72
N ARG A 92 -7.79 15.94 5.71
CA ARG A 92 -7.08 17.09 5.08
C ARG A 92 -6.71 18.22 6.07
N LYS A 93 -7.37 18.28 7.23
CA LYS A 93 -7.15 19.28 8.28
C LYS A 93 -6.38 18.77 9.50
N LEU A 94 -6.09 17.48 9.58
CA LEU A 94 -5.46 16.89 10.75
C LEU A 94 -3.94 16.85 10.56
N ALA A 95 -3.22 17.18 11.63
CA ALA A 95 -1.76 17.16 11.60
C ALA A 95 -1.24 15.77 11.22
N LEU A 96 -0.20 15.73 10.38
CA LEU A 96 0.40 14.51 9.85
C LEU A 96 0.76 13.49 10.95
N GLY A 97 1.23 13.96 12.12
CA GLY A 97 1.54 13.10 13.26
C GLY A 97 0.32 12.35 13.82
N ARG A 98 -0.87 12.97 13.87
CA ARG A 98 -2.11 12.30 14.32
C ARG A 98 -2.56 11.24 13.32
N LEU A 99 -2.39 11.50 12.03
CA LEU A 99 -2.70 10.54 10.97
C LEU A 99 -1.81 9.29 11.09
N ILE A 100 -0.50 9.47 11.29
CA ILE A 100 0.45 8.37 11.50
C ILE A 100 0.08 7.57 12.77
N LEU A 101 -0.24 8.25 13.87
CA LEU A 101 -0.62 7.58 15.12
C LEU A 101 -1.87 6.69 14.94
N ILE A 102 -2.90 7.19 14.26
CA ILE A 102 -4.12 6.42 13.97
C ILE A 102 -3.79 5.19 13.13
N LYS A 103 -2.91 5.32 12.12
CA LYS A 103 -2.47 4.20 11.28
C LYS A 103 -1.72 3.13 12.08
N ILE A 104 -0.82 3.53 12.98
CA ILE A 104 -0.07 2.60 13.83
C ILE A 104 -1.02 1.86 14.78
N LEU A 105 -1.93 2.58 15.43
CA LEU A 105 -2.89 1.99 16.38
C LEU A 105 -3.85 1.02 15.68
N THR A 106 -4.38 1.39 14.52
CA THR A 106 -5.27 0.51 13.74
C THR A 106 -4.53 -0.73 13.24
N SER A 107 -3.31 -0.56 12.70
CA SER A 107 -2.45 -1.68 12.28
C SER A 107 -2.14 -2.65 13.42
N ALA A 108 -1.77 -2.14 14.60
CA ALA A 108 -1.49 -2.94 15.79
C ALA A 108 -2.73 -3.65 16.32
N CYS A 109 -3.88 -2.98 16.36
CA CYS A 109 -5.15 -3.58 16.79
C CYS A 109 -5.57 -4.75 15.89
N VAL A 110 -5.53 -4.56 14.56
CA VAL A 110 -5.87 -5.62 13.60
C VAL A 110 -4.89 -6.80 13.73
N LEU A 111 -3.59 -6.52 13.90
CA LEU A 111 -2.58 -7.57 14.09
C LEU A 111 -2.87 -8.37 15.37
N PHE A 112 -3.19 -7.71 16.47
CA PHE A 112 -3.50 -8.35 17.74
C PHE A 112 -4.75 -9.26 17.63
N LEU A 113 -5.79 -8.79 16.95
CA LEU A 113 -7.01 -9.58 16.70
C LEU A 113 -6.72 -10.81 15.83
N LEU A 114 -5.93 -10.66 14.77
CA LEU A 114 -5.52 -11.80 13.94
C LEU A 114 -4.65 -12.79 14.72
N PHE A 115 -3.78 -12.30 15.60
CA PHE A 115 -2.96 -13.17 16.44
C PHE A 115 -3.82 -14.01 17.40
N ILE A 116 -4.83 -13.41 18.03
CA ILE A 116 -5.80 -14.13 18.86
C ILE A 116 -6.53 -15.19 18.03
N LEU A 117 -7.01 -14.83 16.83
CA LEU A 117 -7.67 -15.76 15.92
C LEU A 117 -6.75 -16.96 15.57
N VAL A 118 -5.49 -16.69 15.25
CA VAL A 118 -4.51 -17.74 14.95
C VAL A 118 -4.29 -18.63 16.17
N ARG A 119 -4.07 -18.04 17.34
CA ARG A 119 -3.77 -18.76 18.58
C ARG A 119 -4.89 -19.68 19.05
N PHE A 120 -6.12 -19.21 19.03
CA PHE A 120 -7.25 -19.92 19.65
C PHE A 120 -8.15 -20.67 18.66
N VAL A 121 -8.05 -20.40 17.36
CA VAL A 121 -8.93 -21.02 16.36
C VAL A 121 -8.13 -21.80 15.32
N LEU A 122 -7.18 -21.14 14.65
CA LEU A 122 -6.47 -21.76 13.52
C LEU A 122 -5.39 -22.74 13.97
N PHE A 123 -4.81 -22.54 15.16
CA PHE A 123 -3.78 -23.44 15.69
C PHE A 123 -4.31 -24.85 15.93
N ASP A 124 -5.47 -24.97 16.57
CA ASP A 124 -6.10 -26.28 16.83
C ASP A 124 -6.54 -26.98 15.53
N LEU A 125 -6.92 -26.21 14.50
CA LEU A 125 -7.27 -26.74 13.18
C LEU A 125 -6.04 -27.27 12.41
N LEU A 126 -4.88 -26.65 12.61
CA LEU A 126 -3.63 -26.98 11.92
C LEU A 126 -2.81 -28.05 12.64
N ALA A 127 -2.92 -28.12 13.96
CA ALA A 127 -2.21 -29.08 14.79
C ALA A 127 -2.64 -30.50 14.39
N PRO A 128 -1.71 -31.38 13.99
CA PRO A 128 -2.01 -32.79 13.75
C PRO A 128 -2.70 -33.43 14.97
N SER A 129 -3.66 -34.33 14.73
CA SER A 129 -4.22 -35.18 15.78
C SER A 129 -3.15 -36.04 16.49
N SER A 130 -2.02 -36.30 15.84
CA SER A 130 -0.83 -36.96 16.42
C SER A 130 -0.05 -36.07 17.41
N THR A 131 -0.18 -34.75 17.35
CA THR A 131 0.44 -33.80 18.31
C THR A 131 -0.27 -33.85 19.66
N TYR A 132 -1.56 -34.24 19.69
CA TYR A 132 -2.31 -34.47 20.92
C TYR A 132 -1.98 -35.82 21.58
N VAL A 133 -1.53 -36.82 20.81
CA VAL A 133 -1.10 -38.13 21.35
C VAL A 133 0.23 -38.03 22.10
N GLY A 134 1.00 -36.95 21.90
CA GLY A 134 2.21 -36.66 22.66
C GLY A 134 2.42 -35.17 22.91
N ARG A 135 1.72 -34.58 23.88
CA ARG A 135 2.04 -33.37 24.68
C ARG A 135 2.87 -32.20 24.05
N PHE A 136 2.92 -32.00 22.74
CA PHE A 136 3.57 -30.84 22.13
C PHE A 136 2.60 -29.67 22.07
N THR A 137 2.14 -29.20 23.23
CA THR A 137 1.45 -27.91 23.35
C THR A 137 2.50 -26.80 23.37
N LEU A 138 2.36 -25.76 22.54
CA LEU A 138 3.25 -24.60 22.64
C LEU A 138 3.17 -24.01 24.04
N SER A 139 4.33 -23.82 24.67
CA SER A 139 4.44 -23.11 25.93
C SER A 139 3.95 -21.66 25.77
N SER A 140 3.45 -21.07 26.85
CA SER A 140 3.08 -19.65 26.89
C SER A 140 4.22 -18.74 26.41
N LYS A 141 5.48 -19.08 26.72
CA LYS A 141 6.66 -18.35 26.22
C LYS A 141 6.84 -18.46 24.71
N SER A 142 6.56 -19.62 24.12
CA SER A 142 6.69 -19.79 22.67
C SER A 142 5.68 -18.90 21.92
N TRP A 143 4.47 -18.75 22.46
CA TRP A 143 3.49 -17.81 21.91
C TRP A 143 3.91 -16.35 22.03
N GLU A 144 4.56 -15.97 23.13
CA GLU A 144 5.12 -14.63 23.30
C GLU A 144 6.20 -14.34 22.24
N TYR A 145 7.11 -15.29 22.00
CA TYR A 145 8.11 -15.14 20.94
C TYR A 145 7.50 -15.09 19.54
N LEU A 146 6.48 -15.92 19.25
CA LEU A 146 5.76 -15.85 17.98
C LEU A 146 5.08 -14.48 17.79
N PHE A 147 4.48 -13.94 18.84
CA PHE A 147 3.90 -12.60 18.81
C PHE A 147 4.98 -11.54 18.54
N MET A 148 6.13 -11.59 19.22
CA MET A 148 7.22 -10.63 18.99
C MET A 148 7.77 -10.71 17.56
N ILE A 149 7.94 -11.91 17.02
CA ILE A 149 8.36 -12.12 15.61
C ILE A 149 7.33 -11.47 14.67
N MET A 150 6.04 -11.76 14.85
CA MET A 150 4.98 -11.16 14.03
C MET A 150 4.94 -9.64 14.19
N ALA A 151 5.04 -9.11 15.41
CA ALA A 151 5.01 -7.67 15.67
C ALA A 151 6.16 -6.93 14.99
N ILE A 152 7.39 -7.43 15.12
CA ILE A 152 8.57 -6.84 14.47
C ILE A 152 8.43 -6.93 12.94
N TYR A 153 8.04 -8.10 12.43
CA TYR A 153 7.87 -8.31 11.00
C TYR A 153 6.82 -7.37 10.40
N TYR A 154 5.63 -7.32 10.99
CA TYR A 154 4.53 -6.46 10.53
C TYR A 154 4.85 -4.97 10.68
N PHE A 155 5.60 -4.58 11.71
CA PHE A 155 6.09 -3.22 11.85
C PHE A 155 6.98 -2.83 10.66
N ILE A 156 7.98 -3.65 10.33
CA ILE A 156 8.86 -3.42 9.19
C ILE A 156 8.07 -3.40 7.87
N MET A 157 7.18 -4.37 7.65
CA MET A 157 6.37 -4.42 6.43
C MET A 157 5.40 -3.24 6.32
N THR A 158 4.91 -2.72 7.43
CA THR A 158 4.11 -1.48 7.44
C THR A 158 4.94 -0.26 7.00
N LEU A 159 6.21 -0.17 7.38
CA LEU A 159 7.12 0.87 6.89
C LEU A 159 7.36 0.75 5.39
N VAL A 160 7.61 -0.46 4.89
CA VAL A 160 7.79 -0.72 3.44
C VAL A 160 6.52 -0.37 2.66
N ASN A 161 5.35 -0.79 3.13
CA ASN A 161 4.06 -0.43 2.54
C ASN A 161 3.84 1.09 2.55
N GLY A 162 4.22 1.76 3.66
CA GLY A 162 4.17 3.21 3.78
C GLY A 162 5.01 3.92 2.72
N LEU A 163 6.23 3.41 2.45
CA LEU A 163 7.09 3.92 1.38
C LEU A 163 6.45 3.73 0.00
N ILE A 164 5.94 2.53 -0.29
CA ILE A 164 5.26 2.22 -1.56
C ILE A 164 4.07 3.17 -1.78
N ASN A 165 3.27 3.38 -0.74
CA ASN A 165 2.13 4.29 -0.78
C ASN A 165 2.54 5.75 -1.01
N GLN A 166 3.64 6.21 -0.41
CA GLN A 166 4.16 7.56 -0.65
C GLN A 166 4.67 7.73 -2.09
N VAL A 167 5.36 6.73 -2.64
CA VAL A 167 5.80 6.75 -4.04
C VAL A 167 4.59 6.79 -4.98
N ASN A 168 3.59 5.95 -4.74
CA ASN A 168 2.36 5.93 -5.54
C ASN A 168 1.57 7.24 -5.41
N ALA A 169 1.58 7.89 -4.23
CA ALA A 169 0.93 9.19 -4.04
C ALA A 169 1.66 10.32 -4.77
N LYS A 170 3.01 10.27 -4.85
CA LYS A 170 3.82 11.32 -5.48
C LYS A 170 3.92 11.20 -6.99
N TYR A 171 4.09 9.99 -7.50
CA TYR A 171 4.34 9.73 -8.94
C TYR A 171 3.14 9.10 -9.65
N GLY A 172 2.09 8.76 -8.93
CA GLY A 172 0.92 8.05 -9.44
C GLY A 172 1.06 6.52 -9.37
N PRO A 173 -0.07 5.81 -9.45
CA PRO A 173 -0.10 4.35 -9.38
C PRO A 173 0.62 3.74 -10.60
N GLY A 174 1.33 2.62 -10.37
CA GLY A 174 1.97 1.86 -11.45
C GLY A 174 3.34 2.38 -11.90
N VAL A 175 3.88 3.42 -11.27
CA VAL A 175 5.22 3.97 -11.57
C VAL A 175 6.34 3.24 -10.81
N LEU A 176 6.04 2.68 -9.62
CA LEU A 176 7.03 2.02 -8.76
C LEU A 176 7.78 0.88 -9.46
N VAL A 177 7.07 -0.01 -10.17
CA VAL A 177 7.67 -1.16 -10.85
C VAL A 177 8.62 -0.72 -11.98
N PRO A 178 8.20 0.11 -12.96
CA PRO A 178 9.12 0.63 -13.98
C PRO A 178 10.29 1.43 -13.41
N LEU A 179 10.08 2.17 -12.30
CA LEU A 179 11.13 2.90 -11.61
C LEU A 179 12.21 1.96 -11.07
N LEU A 180 11.83 0.87 -10.41
CA LEU A 180 12.77 -0.14 -9.89
C LEU A 180 13.54 -0.87 -11.01
N PHE A 181 12.88 -1.13 -12.15
CA PHE A 181 13.52 -1.73 -13.32
C PHE A 181 14.32 -0.73 -14.18
N GLY A 182 14.41 0.54 -13.76
CA GLY A 182 15.24 1.53 -14.43
C GLY A 182 14.68 2.07 -15.75
N ARG A 183 13.38 1.92 -16.02
CA ARG A 183 12.72 2.46 -17.23
C ARG A 183 12.95 3.97 -17.41
N TYR A 184 13.11 4.70 -16.31
CA TYR A 184 13.32 6.15 -16.32
C TYR A 184 14.80 6.56 -16.23
N ARG A 185 15.76 5.63 -16.35
CA ARG A 185 17.21 5.98 -16.37
C ARG A 185 17.65 6.56 -17.70
N HIS A 186 16.97 6.24 -18.78
CA HIS A 186 17.27 6.74 -20.12
C HIS A 186 16.11 7.61 -20.60
N PRO A 187 16.39 8.73 -21.29
CA PRO A 187 15.35 9.51 -21.93
C PRO A 187 14.58 8.63 -22.94
N HIS A 188 13.25 8.68 -22.86
CA HIS A 188 12.37 8.00 -23.80
C HIS A 188 11.45 9.03 -24.45
N GLU A 189 11.22 8.88 -25.75
CA GLU A 189 10.20 9.65 -26.46
C GLU A 189 8.82 9.14 -26.06
N GLU A 190 7.95 10.07 -25.64
CA GLU A 190 6.55 9.80 -25.33
C GLU A 190 5.66 10.84 -26.00
N GLU A 191 4.62 10.40 -26.70
CA GLU A 191 3.63 11.29 -27.30
C GLU A 191 2.61 11.75 -26.26
N ARG A 192 2.64 13.05 -25.95
CA ARG A 192 1.78 13.66 -24.93
C ARG A 192 1.18 14.97 -25.41
N ILE A 193 -0.04 15.22 -24.97
CA ILE A 193 -0.72 16.51 -25.12
C ILE A 193 -0.45 17.30 -23.85
N PHE A 194 -0.13 18.58 -23.98
CA PHE A 194 0.08 19.50 -22.88
C PHE A 194 -0.94 20.63 -22.92
N MET A 195 -1.49 20.97 -21.75
CA MET A 195 -2.35 22.15 -21.56
C MET A 195 -1.75 23.01 -20.47
N PHE A 196 -1.68 24.30 -20.75
CA PHE A 196 -1.22 25.32 -19.83
C PHE A 196 -2.44 26.09 -19.37
N MET A 197 -2.65 26.15 -18.06
CA MET A 197 -3.79 26.83 -17.46
C MET A 197 -3.27 27.82 -16.43
N ASP A 198 -3.59 29.09 -16.64
CA ASP A 198 -3.13 30.20 -15.80
C ASP A 198 -4.33 30.98 -15.22
N LEU A 199 -4.09 31.65 -14.10
CA LEU A 199 -5.09 32.45 -13.43
C LEU A 199 -5.23 33.82 -14.10
N LYS A 200 -6.46 34.14 -14.51
CA LYS A 200 -6.75 35.46 -15.08
C LYS A 200 -6.50 36.58 -14.06
N SER A 201 -5.72 37.59 -14.47
CA SER A 201 -5.44 38.79 -13.67
C SER A 201 -4.79 38.50 -12.31
N SER A 202 -3.90 37.50 -12.26
CA SER A 202 -3.24 37.04 -11.05
C SER A 202 -2.44 38.10 -10.31
N THR A 203 -1.76 39.00 -11.03
CA THR A 203 -0.98 40.10 -10.46
C THR A 203 -1.87 41.07 -9.67
N ALA A 204 -2.98 41.50 -10.26
CA ALA A 204 -3.95 42.37 -9.59
C ALA A 204 -4.59 41.69 -8.36
N LEU A 205 -4.88 40.39 -8.47
CA LEU A 205 -5.38 39.59 -7.34
C LEU A 205 -4.34 39.49 -6.21
N ALA A 206 -3.06 39.27 -6.54
CA ALA A 206 -1.98 39.17 -5.56
C ALA A 206 -1.76 40.50 -4.82
N GLU A 207 -1.79 41.62 -5.54
CA GLU A 207 -1.69 42.96 -4.97
C GLU A 207 -2.88 43.29 -4.04
N THR A 208 -4.10 42.93 -4.46
CA THR A 208 -5.32 43.24 -3.69
C THR A 208 -5.47 42.35 -2.46
N LEU A 209 -5.15 41.06 -2.56
CA LEU A 209 -5.32 40.09 -1.48
C LEU A 209 -4.12 40.06 -0.51
N GLY A 210 -2.93 40.40 -0.99
CA GLY A 210 -1.68 40.20 -0.29
C GLY A 210 -1.23 38.73 -0.26
N HIS A 211 0.07 38.52 -0.09
CA HIS A 211 0.75 37.22 -0.17
C HIS A 211 0.07 36.04 0.57
N LEU A 212 -0.39 36.19 1.82
CA LEU A 212 -1.01 35.09 2.58
C LEU A 212 -2.37 34.66 2.02
N LYS A 213 -3.27 35.61 1.74
CA LYS A 213 -4.61 35.31 1.21
C LYS A 213 -4.52 34.84 -0.23
N TYR A 214 -3.62 35.40 -1.03
CA TYR A 214 -3.35 34.95 -2.38
C TYR A 214 -2.83 33.50 -2.40
N SER A 215 -1.88 33.15 -1.53
CA SER A 215 -1.39 31.77 -1.42
C SER A 215 -2.49 30.79 -1.02
N ALA A 216 -3.37 31.16 -0.08
CA ALA A 216 -4.53 30.35 0.28
C ALA A 216 -5.50 30.18 -0.90
N PHE A 217 -5.79 31.27 -1.63
CA PHE A 217 -6.64 31.27 -2.81
C PHE A 217 -6.12 30.33 -3.91
N ILE A 218 -4.83 30.43 -4.26
CA ILE A 218 -4.20 29.55 -5.26
C ILE A 218 -4.28 28.08 -4.83
N LYS A 219 -4.02 27.79 -3.56
CA LYS A 219 -4.14 26.42 -3.02
C LYS A 219 -5.55 25.87 -3.18
N ASP A 220 -6.57 26.69 -2.96
CA ASP A 220 -7.97 26.29 -3.10
C ASP A 220 -8.33 26.07 -4.58
N CYS A 221 -7.90 26.94 -5.50
CA CYS A 221 -8.06 26.75 -6.95
C CYS A 221 -7.43 25.43 -7.43
N PHE A 222 -6.18 25.13 -7.04
CA PHE A 222 -5.54 23.87 -7.39
C PHE A 222 -6.26 22.66 -6.77
N SER A 223 -6.78 22.79 -5.54
CA SER A 223 -7.56 21.72 -4.91
C SER A 223 -8.85 21.41 -5.70
N ASP A 224 -9.49 22.42 -6.27
CA ASP A 224 -10.71 22.25 -7.08
C ASP A 224 -10.39 21.61 -8.44
N ILE A 225 -9.34 22.08 -9.13
CA ILE A 225 -8.88 21.48 -10.39
C ILE A 225 -8.50 20.01 -10.18
N ASN A 226 -7.69 19.71 -9.17
CA ASN A 226 -7.24 18.34 -8.87
C ASN A 226 -8.39 17.34 -8.65
N GLN A 227 -9.53 17.81 -8.14
CA GLN A 227 -10.71 16.95 -7.97
C GLN A 227 -11.36 16.57 -9.30
N LEU A 228 -11.20 17.40 -10.33
CA LEU A 228 -11.75 17.21 -11.66
C LEU A 228 -10.83 16.43 -12.61
N LEU A 229 -9.52 16.31 -12.32
CA LEU A 229 -8.56 15.68 -13.24
C LEU A 229 -8.72 14.16 -13.36
N LEU A 230 -9.04 13.47 -12.26
CA LEU A 230 -9.06 12.00 -12.18
C LEU A 230 -9.97 11.32 -13.24
N PRO A 231 -11.22 11.78 -13.47
CA PRO A 231 -12.09 11.20 -14.50
C PRO A 231 -11.58 11.32 -15.94
N PHE A 232 -10.71 12.30 -16.24
CA PHE A 232 -10.21 12.58 -17.59
C PHE A 232 -8.84 11.95 -17.88
N ASN A 233 -8.33 11.07 -17.00
CA ASN A 233 -6.97 10.49 -17.10
C ASN A 233 -5.86 11.54 -17.27
N THR A 234 -6.10 12.77 -16.80
CA THR A 234 -5.14 13.87 -16.85
C THR A 234 -4.17 13.76 -15.68
N ALA A 235 -2.89 13.98 -15.94
CA ALA A 235 -1.87 14.13 -14.91
C ALA A 235 -1.40 15.59 -14.81
N VAL A 236 -1.01 16.01 -13.61
CA VAL A 236 -0.31 17.29 -13.43
C VAL A 236 1.17 17.08 -13.71
N TYR A 237 1.71 17.77 -14.70
CA TYR A 237 3.14 17.75 -15.03
C TYR A 237 3.92 18.60 -14.04
N GLN A 238 3.48 19.84 -13.80
CA GLN A 238 4.10 20.76 -12.84
C GLN A 238 3.15 21.88 -12.44
N TYR A 239 3.46 22.50 -11.29
CA TYR A 239 2.90 23.78 -10.85
C TYR A 239 3.98 24.85 -11.00
N VAL A 240 3.67 25.97 -11.65
CA VAL A 240 4.61 27.08 -11.87
C VAL A 240 3.95 28.37 -11.39
N GLY A 241 4.18 28.72 -10.13
CA GLY A 241 3.49 29.86 -9.52
C GLY A 241 1.97 29.63 -9.42
N ASP A 242 1.21 30.41 -10.18
CA ASP A 242 -0.23 30.35 -10.38
C ASP A 242 -0.67 29.51 -11.60
N GLU A 243 0.29 29.08 -12.41
CA GLU A 243 0.05 28.21 -13.57
C GLU A 243 0.07 26.73 -13.18
N ILE A 244 -0.81 25.95 -13.80
CA ILE A 244 -0.81 24.49 -13.76
C ILE A 244 -0.62 23.92 -15.17
N VAL A 245 0.38 23.04 -15.32
CA VAL A 245 0.63 22.33 -16.57
C VAL A 245 0.03 20.94 -16.47
N LEU A 246 -0.96 20.67 -17.31
CA LEU A 246 -1.64 19.39 -17.41
C LEU A 246 -1.12 18.59 -18.60
N THR A 247 -1.11 17.27 -18.47
CA THR A 247 -0.67 16.37 -19.54
C THR A 247 -1.56 15.15 -19.69
N TRP A 248 -1.78 14.75 -20.94
CA TRP A 248 -2.40 13.49 -21.34
C TRP A 248 -1.43 12.71 -22.20
N ARG A 249 -1.57 11.38 -22.21
CA ARG A 249 -1.02 10.59 -23.30
C ARG A 249 -1.87 10.83 -24.54
N SER A 250 -1.29 10.83 -25.73
CA SER A 250 -2.03 11.12 -26.96
C SER A 250 -3.27 10.22 -27.16
N GLN A 251 -3.20 8.96 -26.72
CA GLN A 251 -4.31 8.00 -26.76
C GLN A 251 -5.46 8.26 -25.76
N ASP A 252 -5.29 9.17 -24.80
CA ASP A 252 -6.23 9.45 -23.71
C ASP A 252 -6.88 10.85 -23.82
N GLY A 253 -6.44 11.68 -24.78
CA GLY A 253 -6.90 13.06 -24.97
C GLY A 253 -7.69 13.29 -26.25
#